data_AF-A0A520IRF1-F1
#
_entry.id   AF-A0A520IRF1-F1
#
_cell.length_a   1.000
_cell.length_b   1.000
_cell.length_c   1.000
_cell.angle_alpha   90.00
_cell.angle_beta   90.00
_cell.angle_gamma   90.00
#
_symmetry.space_group_name_H-M   'P 1'
#
loop_
_entity.id
_entity.type
_entity.pdbx_description
1 polymer ?
#
loop_
_entity_poly.entity_id
_entity_poly.type
_entity_poly.pdbx_seq_one_letter_code
_entity_poly.pdbx_strand_id
1 'polypeptide(L)'
;VKHSDRRGPPPQGIEICTDYRCFWSLNFAMRRTTFLGLGGFDERYVGYGGEDTDFGKALDEAGVPIAWMKGGLAYHQYHPHHMPPVHHLDSVVRNAELFETKWGYRTMGHWLQAFRLMGLIDPTPGRPIRILRRPDAADLALTGQQSHQPYANTATVIRLLEDRLAASERAAAAE
;
A
#
# COMPACT_ATOMS: atom_id res chain seq x y z
N VAL A 1 -19.82 4.30 5.56
CA VAL A 1 -18.96 3.38 6.34
C VAL A 1 -17.68 4.10 6.69
N LYS A 2 -17.17 3.98 7.93
CA LYS A 2 -15.85 4.50 8.33
C LYS A 2 -14.81 3.42 8.05
N HIS A 3 -13.78 3.73 7.27
CA HIS A 3 -12.67 2.81 7.03
C HIS A 3 -11.86 2.66 8.33
N SER A 4 -11.47 1.44 8.72
CA SER A 4 -10.73 1.20 9.97
C SER A 4 -9.33 1.83 9.94
N ASP A 5 -8.67 1.74 8.78
CA ASP A 5 -7.24 2.10 8.66
C ASP A 5 -7.01 3.45 7.96
N ARG A 6 -8.07 4.08 7.45
CA ARG A 6 -7.97 5.34 6.71
C ARG A 6 -8.81 6.38 7.41
N ARG A 7 -8.14 7.43 7.87
CA ARG A 7 -8.79 8.58 8.46
C ARG A 7 -9.59 9.32 7.39
N GLY A 8 -10.75 9.85 7.76
CA GLY A 8 -11.49 10.79 6.91
C GLY A 8 -10.84 12.19 6.92
N PRO A 9 -11.30 13.10 6.04
CA PRO A 9 -10.87 14.50 6.08
C PRO A 9 -11.27 15.18 7.39
N PRO A 10 -10.65 16.31 7.76
CA PRO A 10 -11.05 17.08 8.93
C PRO A 10 -12.50 17.58 8.80
N PRO A 11 -13.23 17.74 9.92
CA PRO A 11 -14.62 18.21 9.89
C PRO A 11 -14.75 19.68 9.43
N GLN A 12 -13.64 20.44 9.46
CA GLN A 12 -13.54 21.84 9.05
C GLN A 12 -12.12 22.19 8.58
N GLY A 13 -12.02 23.11 7.63
CA GLY A 13 -10.75 23.72 7.21
C GLY A 13 -9.73 22.76 6.62
N ILE A 14 -8.46 23.01 6.97
CA ILE A 14 -7.27 22.29 6.54
C ILE A 14 -6.56 21.77 7.79
N GLU A 15 -6.06 20.54 7.74
CA GLU A 15 -5.28 19.93 8.81
C GLU A 15 -3.98 19.37 8.24
N ILE A 16 -2.84 19.82 8.79
CA ILE A 16 -1.52 19.33 8.39
C ILE A 16 -1.37 17.88 8.82
N CYS A 17 -0.95 17.02 7.88
CA CYS A 17 -0.51 15.67 8.19
C CYS A 17 1.02 15.66 8.34
N THR A 18 1.51 15.15 9.47
CA THR A 18 2.94 15.02 9.78
C THR A 18 3.53 13.67 9.34
N ASP A 19 2.81 12.94 8.50
CA ASP A 19 3.25 11.68 7.92
C ASP A 19 3.12 11.79 6.40
N TYR A 20 4.24 11.66 5.69
CA TYR A 20 4.28 11.79 4.25
C TYR A 20 3.38 10.76 3.54
N ARG A 21 3.07 9.64 4.19
CA ARG A 21 2.19 8.57 3.69
C ARG A 21 0.72 8.98 3.62
N CYS A 22 0.38 10.17 4.11
CA CYS A 22 -0.93 10.79 3.89
C CYS A 22 -1.17 11.26 2.46
N PHE A 23 -0.11 11.44 1.65
CA PHE A 23 -0.29 11.90 0.27
C PHE A 23 -0.89 10.79 -0.61
N TRP A 24 -2.05 11.06 -1.22
CA TRP A 24 -2.68 10.23 -2.25
C TRP A 24 -3.10 11.11 -3.43
N SER A 25 -2.70 10.76 -4.65
CA SER A 25 -2.85 11.60 -5.84
C SER A 25 -4.24 11.58 -6.47
N LEU A 26 -5.15 10.74 -5.96
CA LEU A 26 -6.54 10.62 -6.43
C LEU A 26 -7.28 11.97 -6.53
N ASN A 27 -7.02 12.88 -5.58
CA ASN A 27 -7.53 14.25 -5.61
C ASN A 27 -6.64 15.16 -4.76
N PHE A 28 -5.74 15.91 -5.40
CA PHE A 28 -4.85 16.85 -4.73
C PHE A 28 -4.73 18.17 -5.49
N ALA A 29 -4.32 19.21 -4.78
CA ALA A 29 -4.02 20.51 -5.37
C ALA A 29 -2.71 21.04 -4.80
N MET A 30 -1.88 21.60 -5.67
CA MET A 30 -0.64 22.29 -5.29
C MET A 30 -0.27 23.33 -6.33
N ARG A 31 0.67 24.23 -5.99
CA ARG A 31 1.21 25.18 -6.97
C ARG A 31 1.99 24.45 -8.05
N ARG A 32 1.73 24.77 -9.31
CA ARG A 32 2.48 24.23 -10.47
C ARG A 32 3.99 24.43 -10.32
N THR A 33 4.41 25.60 -9.85
CA THR A 33 5.84 25.91 -9.65
C THR A 33 6.49 24.99 -8.61
N THR A 34 5.80 24.67 -7.53
CA THR A 34 6.27 23.70 -6.53
C THR A 34 6.34 22.29 -7.11
N PHE A 35 5.32 21.85 -7.86
CA PHE A 35 5.31 20.52 -8.49
C PHE A 35 6.49 20.34 -9.45
N LEU A 36 6.70 21.31 -10.34
CA LEU A 36 7.81 21.28 -11.30
C LEU A 36 9.17 21.42 -10.61
N GLY A 37 9.27 22.21 -9.53
CA GLY A 37 10.50 22.36 -8.75
C GLY A 37 10.94 21.09 -8.03
N LEU A 38 10.00 20.18 -7.73
CA LEU A 38 10.27 18.86 -7.16
C LEU A 38 10.57 17.79 -8.22
N GLY A 39 10.43 18.11 -9.51
CA GLY A 39 10.57 17.15 -10.60
C GLY A 39 9.32 16.30 -10.88
N GLY A 40 8.20 16.56 -10.18
CA GLY A 40 6.96 15.80 -10.34
C GLY A 40 7.02 14.37 -9.80
N PHE A 41 6.16 13.49 -10.31
CA PHE A 41 6.21 12.06 -9.99
C PHE A 41 7.40 11.40 -10.68
N ASP A 42 8.01 10.43 -10.02
CA ASP A 42 9.12 9.66 -10.57
C ASP A 42 8.60 8.62 -11.58
N GLU A 43 8.80 8.87 -12.87
CA GLU A 43 8.28 8.05 -13.97
C GLU A 43 8.87 6.62 -14.02
N ARG A 44 9.89 6.32 -13.19
CA ARG A 44 10.40 4.95 -13.04
C ARG A 44 9.42 4.04 -12.30
N TYR A 45 8.43 4.60 -11.58
CA TYR A 45 7.30 3.85 -11.06
C TYR A 45 6.31 3.56 -12.20
N VAL A 46 6.07 2.27 -12.44
CA VAL A 46 5.28 1.71 -13.53
C VAL A 46 4.43 0.60 -12.94
N GLY A 47 3.20 0.48 -13.41
CA GLY A 47 2.19 -0.38 -12.82
C GLY A 47 1.64 0.22 -11.51
N TYR A 48 1.11 -0.65 -10.66
CA TYR A 48 0.44 -0.22 -9.43
C TYR A 48 1.39 -0.23 -8.23
N GLY A 49 1.38 0.87 -7.46
CA GLY A 49 1.87 0.94 -6.08
C GLY A 49 3.21 1.65 -5.91
N GLY A 50 3.29 2.55 -4.93
CA GLY A 50 4.53 3.17 -4.47
C GLY A 50 4.80 4.58 -5.02
N GLU A 51 4.20 4.96 -6.13
CA GLU A 51 4.38 6.26 -6.79
C GLU A 51 3.90 7.44 -5.92
N ASP A 52 2.72 7.32 -5.31
CA ASP A 52 2.20 8.33 -4.38
C ASP A 52 3.06 8.42 -3.12
N THR A 53 3.53 7.28 -2.63
CA THR A 53 4.37 7.21 -1.44
C THR A 53 5.74 7.86 -1.69
N ASP A 54 6.31 7.65 -2.88
CA ASP A 54 7.55 8.29 -3.31
C ASP A 54 7.40 9.81 -3.43
N PHE A 55 6.34 10.28 -4.09
CA PHE A 55 6.09 11.71 -4.23
C PHE A 55 5.79 12.36 -2.87
N GLY A 56 5.02 11.68 -2.01
CA GLY A 56 4.83 12.08 -0.62
C GLY A 56 6.16 12.25 0.12
N LYS A 57 7.08 11.30 -0.03
CA LYS A 57 8.40 11.38 0.59
C LYS A 57 9.25 12.53 0.03
N ALA A 58 9.16 12.80 -1.28
CA ALA A 58 9.83 13.94 -1.89
C ALA A 58 9.30 15.29 -1.37
N LEU A 59 7.99 15.41 -1.14
CA LEU A 59 7.38 16.59 -0.51
C LEU A 59 7.93 16.82 0.90
N ASP A 60 8.01 15.75 1.70
CA ASP A 60 8.52 15.74 3.07
C ASP A 60 9.99 16.18 3.15
N GLU A 61 10.87 15.60 2.32
CA GLU A 61 12.30 15.97 2.26
C GLU A 61 12.50 17.44 1.82
N ALA A 62 11.59 17.97 0.99
CA ALA A 62 11.62 19.37 0.55
C ALA A 62 10.93 20.34 1.54
N GLY A 63 10.42 19.85 2.67
CA GLY A 63 9.72 20.66 3.66
C GLY A 63 8.38 21.23 3.15
N VAL A 64 7.76 20.59 2.14
CA VAL A 64 6.46 20.99 1.60
C VAL A 64 5.36 20.32 2.43
N PRO A 65 4.51 21.08 3.15
CA PRO A 65 3.50 20.49 4.02
C PRO A 65 2.45 19.71 3.22
N ILE A 66 2.11 18.52 3.70
CA ILE A 66 0.97 17.74 3.23
C ILE A 66 -0.21 18.00 4.17
N ALA A 67 -1.40 18.23 3.61
CA ALA A 67 -2.57 18.56 4.40
C ALA A 67 -3.84 17.92 3.86
N TRP A 68 -4.72 17.51 4.77
CA TRP A 68 -6.08 17.14 4.45
C TRP A 68 -6.95 18.39 4.39
N MET A 69 -7.87 18.44 3.43
CA MET A 69 -8.86 19.52 3.33
C MET A 69 -10.27 18.97 3.48
N LYS A 70 -11.12 19.71 4.20
CA LYS A 70 -12.57 19.47 4.15
C LYS A 70 -13.06 19.64 2.71
N GLY A 71 -13.87 18.70 2.25
CA GLY A 71 -14.55 18.80 0.95
C GLY A 71 -13.67 18.48 -0.25
N GLY A 72 -12.43 18.01 -0.06
CA GLY A 72 -11.58 17.41 -1.11
C GLY A 72 -12.10 16.04 -1.55
N LEU A 73 -13.39 15.95 -1.88
CA LEU A 73 -14.09 14.72 -2.21
C LEU A 73 -13.90 14.39 -3.69
N ALA A 74 -13.56 13.13 -3.97
CA ALA A 74 -13.63 12.53 -5.29
C ALA A 74 -14.40 11.21 -5.21
N TYR A 75 -15.16 10.92 -6.26
CA TYR A 75 -15.83 9.64 -6.42
C TYR A 75 -14.93 8.72 -7.24
N HIS A 76 -14.63 7.54 -6.68
CA HIS A 76 -13.91 6.51 -7.38
C HIS A 76 -14.89 5.62 -8.13
N GLN A 77 -14.66 5.36 -9.42
CA GLN A 77 -15.47 4.38 -10.14
C GLN A 77 -15.28 3.01 -9.50
N TYR A 78 -16.39 2.35 -9.17
CA TYR A 78 -16.32 1.02 -8.57
C TYR A 78 -15.69 0.02 -9.54
N HIS A 79 -14.78 -0.80 -9.01
CA HIS A 79 -14.29 -2.01 -9.65
C HIS A 79 -13.96 -3.05 -8.56
N PRO A 80 -13.92 -4.35 -8.89
CA PRO A 80 -13.42 -5.37 -7.98
C PRO A 80 -12.02 -5.01 -7.47
N HIS A 81 -11.79 -5.21 -6.18
CA HIS A 81 -10.57 -4.81 -5.51
C HIS A 81 -10.05 -5.98 -4.67
N HIS A 82 -8.73 -6.20 -4.67
CA HIS A 82 -8.08 -7.23 -3.88
C HIS A 82 -7.11 -6.58 -2.88
N MET A 83 -7.17 -6.94 -1.60
CA MET A 83 -6.19 -6.49 -0.59
C MET A 83 -5.65 -7.67 0.22
N PRO A 84 -4.31 -7.89 0.27
CA PRO A 84 -3.27 -7.19 -0.50
C PRO A 84 -3.46 -7.32 -2.04
N PRO A 85 -2.86 -6.43 -2.84
CA PRO A 85 -3.08 -6.37 -4.29
C PRO A 85 -2.30 -7.47 -5.02
N VAL A 86 -2.67 -8.74 -4.83
CA VAL A 86 -1.93 -9.89 -5.38
C VAL A 86 -1.82 -9.86 -6.91
N HIS A 87 -2.82 -9.32 -7.60
CA HIS A 87 -2.81 -9.13 -9.06
C HIS A 87 -1.78 -8.10 -9.55
N HIS A 88 -1.16 -7.34 -8.63
CA HIS A 88 -0.09 -6.39 -8.88
C HIS A 88 1.24 -6.81 -8.25
N LEU A 89 1.44 -8.11 -8.00
CA LEU A 89 2.63 -8.64 -7.34
C LEU A 89 3.94 -8.11 -7.94
N ASP A 90 4.10 -8.19 -9.26
CA ASP A 90 5.32 -7.74 -9.95
C ASP A 90 5.60 -6.24 -9.74
N SER A 91 4.58 -5.39 -9.94
CA SER A 91 4.78 -3.95 -9.83
C SER A 91 5.04 -3.55 -8.38
N VAL A 92 4.35 -4.14 -7.41
CA VAL A 92 4.58 -3.87 -5.99
C VAL A 92 5.98 -4.26 -5.56
N VAL A 93 6.47 -5.44 -5.98
CA VAL A 93 7.84 -5.89 -5.65
C VAL A 93 8.87 -4.94 -6.27
N ARG A 94 8.78 -4.70 -7.58
CA ARG A 94 9.72 -3.82 -8.29
C ARG A 94 9.72 -2.40 -7.74
N ASN A 95 8.54 -1.84 -7.45
CA ASN A 95 8.40 -0.48 -6.95
C ASN A 95 8.86 -0.35 -5.48
N ALA A 96 8.73 -1.41 -4.67
CA ALA A 96 9.31 -1.45 -3.33
C ALA A 96 10.85 -1.42 -3.37
N GLU A 97 11.48 -2.15 -4.29
CA GLU A 97 12.93 -2.15 -4.49
C GLU A 97 13.44 -0.83 -5.07
N LEU A 98 12.68 -0.21 -5.99
CA LEU A 98 12.98 1.13 -6.50
C LEU A 98 12.95 2.17 -5.38
N PHE A 99 11.92 2.12 -4.52
CA PHE A 99 11.82 2.99 -3.35
C PHE A 99 13.00 2.75 -2.39
N GLU A 100 13.35 1.49 -2.13
CA GLU A 100 14.50 1.13 -1.30
C GLU A 100 15.82 1.67 -1.87
N THR A 101 16.01 1.60 -3.19
CA THR A 101 17.19 2.17 -3.86
C THR A 101 17.29 3.69 -3.66
N LYS A 102 16.15 4.38 -3.64
CA LYS A 102 16.09 5.85 -3.53
C LYS A 102 16.18 6.34 -2.08
N TRP A 103 15.58 5.61 -1.13
CA TRP A 103 15.35 6.09 0.24
C TRP A 103 15.98 5.20 1.34
N GLY A 104 16.58 4.07 0.98
CA GLY A 104 17.32 3.19 1.90
C GLY A 104 16.48 2.20 2.71
N TYR A 105 15.16 2.14 2.48
CA TYR A 105 14.26 1.16 3.11
C TYR A 105 13.07 0.83 2.22
N ARG A 106 12.41 -0.30 2.43
CA ARG A 106 11.25 -0.72 1.62
C ARG A 106 9.96 -0.04 2.06
N THR A 107 9.20 0.46 1.09
CA THR A 107 7.81 0.89 1.28
C THR A 107 6.83 -0.31 1.17
N MET A 108 5.54 -0.07 1.37
CA MET A 108 4.47 -1.08 1.23
C MET A 108 4.66 -2.32 2.13
N GLY A 109 5.29 -2.15 3.30
CA GLY A 109 5.70 -3.26 4.16
C GLY A 109 4.58 -4.23 4.56
N HIS A 110 3.35 -3.74 4.78
CA HIS A 110 2.22 -4.62 5.09
C HIS A 110 1.81 -5.50 3.90
N TRP A 111 1.91 -5.02 2.65
CA TRP A 111 1.70 -5.87 1.47
C TRP A 111 2.81 -6.89 1.30
N LEU A 112 4.08 -6.49 1.49
CA LEU A 112 5.21 -7.41 1.43
C LEU A 112 5.11 -8.51 2.49
N GLN A 113 4.69 -8.16 3.71
CA GLN A 113 4.45 -9.15 4.77
C GLN A 113 3.32 -10.11 4.41
N ALA A 114 2.21 -9.61 3.86
CA ALA A 114 1.12 -10.47 3.43
C ALA A 114 1.55 -11.41 2.29
N PHE A 115 2.26 -10.90 1.28
CA PHE A 115 2.81 -11.73 0.20
C PHE A 115 3.77 -12.81 0.71
N ARG A 116 4.59 -12.49 1.73
CA ARG A 116 5.45 -13.48 2.40
C ARG A 116 4.63 -14.56 3.09
N LEU A 117 3.62 -14.20 3.88
CA LEU A 117 2.74 -15.15 4.57
C LEU A 117 1.95 -16.04 3.59
N MET A 118 1.65 -15.51 2.40
CA MET A 118 1.02 -16.27 1.31
C MET A 118 2.02 -17.15 0.53
N GLY A 119 3.32 -17.09 0.83
CA GLY A 119 4.36 -17.82 0.11
C GLY A 119 4.58 -17.32 -1.32
N LEU A 120 4.20 -16.08 -1.63
CA LEU A 120 4.37 -15.48 -2.96
C LEU A 120 5.78 -14.91 -3.15
N ILE A 121 6.39 -14.41 -2.08
CA ILE A 121 7.72 -13.78 -2.13
C ILE A 121 8.61 -14.22 -0.96
N ASP A 122 9.92 -14.11 -1.18
CA ASP A 122 10.95 -14.08 -0.14
C ASP A 122 11.52 -12.65 -0.05
N PRO A 123 11.14 -11.88 0.98
CA PRO A 123 11.61 -10.51 1.17
C PRO A 123 12.80 -10.44 2.14
N THR A 124 13.68 -11.45 2.16
CA THR A 124 14.87 -11.47 3.03
C THR A 124 15.59 -10.11 3.03
N PRO A 125 15.81 -9.50 4.20
CA PRO A 125 16.49 -8.20 4.30
C PRO A 125 17.89 -8.22 3.67
N GLY A 126 18.28 -7.10 3.06
CA GLY A 126 19.61 -6.95 2.45
C GLY A 126 19.83 -7.72 1.14
N ARG A 127 18.78 -8.32 0.57
CA ARG A 127 18.81 -9.00 -0.73
C ARG A 127 17.62 -8.56 -1.59
N PRO A 128 17.72 -8.57 -2.93
CA PRO A 128 16.55 -8.39 -3.79
C PRO A 128 15.41 -9.34 -3.42
N ILE A 129 14.18 -8.86 -3.49
CA ILE A 129 12.98 -9.64 -3.20
C ILE A 129 12.82 -10.69 -4.30
N ARG A 130 12.68 -11.95 -3.92
CA ARG A 130 12.43 -13.03 -4.87
C ARG A 130 10.94 -13.34 -4.95
N ILE A 131 10.38 -13.35 -6.15
CA ILE A 131 9.05 -13.92 -6.40
C ILE A 131 9.17 -15.44 -6.45
N LEU A 132 8.50 -16.13 -5.53
CA LEU A 132 8.57 -17.59 -5.39
C LEU A 132 7.57 -18.29 -6.31
N ARG A 133 6.36 -17.72 -6.45
CA ARG A 133 5.30 -18.22 -7.34
C ARG A 133 4.35 -17.10 -7.74
N ARG A 134 3.58 -17.34 -8.80
CA ARG A 134 2.47 -16.46 -9.19
C ARG A 134 1.25 -16.69 -8.30
N PRO A 135 0.42 -15.65 -8.04
CA PRO A 135 -0.85 -15.83 -7.36
C PRO A 135 -1.78 -16.75 -8.17
N ASP A 136 -2.54 -17.58 -7.47
CA ASP A 136 -3.54 -18.48 -8.05
C ASP A 136 -4.97 -18.07 -7.70
N ALA A 137 -5.94 -18.92 -8.05
CA ALA A 137 -7.35 -18.68 -7.77
C ALA A 137 -7.66 -18.60 -6.26
N ALA A 138 -6.94 -19.34 -5.42
CA ALA A 138 -7.12 -19.31 -3.97
C ALA A 138 -6.60 -17.99 -3.38
N ASP A 139 -5.46 -17.48 -3.88
CA ASP A 139 -4.95 -16.16 -3.49
C ASP A 139 -5.92 -15.04 -3.89
N LEU A 140 -6.50 -15.12 -5.09
CA LEU A 140 -7.50 -14.15 -5.55
C LEU A 140 -8.78 -14.20 -4.71
N ALA A 141 -9.27 -15.41 -4.38
CA ALA A 141 -10.46 -15.58 -3.54
C ALA A 141 -10.23 -15.08 -2.11
N LEU A 142 -9.04 -15.30 -1.55
CA LEU A 142 -8.68 -14.85 -0.20
C LEU A 142 -8.64 -13.32 -0.07
N THR A 143 -8.18 -12.65 -1.13
CA THR A 143 -7.90 -11.21 -1.10
C THR A 143 -9.00 -10.34 -1.69
N GLY A 144 -9.91 -10.93 -2.47
CA GLY A 144 -10.99 -10.22 -3.15
C GLY A 144 -12.03 -9.65 -2.18
N GLN A 145 -12.39 -8.38 -2.39
CA GLN A 145 -13.48 -7.73 -1.70
C GLN A 145 -14.80 -8.44 -2.04
N GLN A 146 -15.50 -8.91 -1.01
CA GLN A 146 -16.83 -9.49 -1.18
C GLN A 146 -17.88 -8.40 -1.35
N SER A 147 -18.98 -8.68 -2.07
CA SER A 147 -20.03 -7.68 -2.37
C SER A 147 -20.68 -7.06 -1.13
N HIS A 148 -20.74 -7.79 -0.02
CA HIS A 148 -21.26 -7.32 1.26
C HIS A 148 -20.22 -6.56 2.09
N GLN A 149 -18.93 -6.61 1.73
CA GLN A 149 -17.87 -5.93 2.45
C GLN A 149 -17.75 -4.49 1.93
N PRO A 150 -17.72 -3.49 2.83
CA PRO A 150 -17.60 -2.10 2.43
C PRO A 150 -16.20 -1.75 1.91
N TYR A 151 -15.18 -2.53 2.25
CA TYR A 151 -13.80 -2.45 1.75
C TYR A 151 -13.05 -3.75 2.04
N ALA A 152 -11.98 -4.03 1.29
CA ALA A 152 -11.00 -5.07 1.61
C ALA A 152 -9.80 -4.51 2.38
N ASN A 153 -9.22 -5.29 3.28
CA ASN A 153 -8.14 -4.85 4.17
C ASN A 153 -7.03 -5.91 4.30
N THR A 154 -5.79 -5.52 4.03
CA THR A 154 -4.61 -6.40 4.16
C THR A 154 -4.43 -6.91 5.60
N ALA A 155 -4.72 -6.10 6.62
CA ALA A 155 -4.59 -6.50 8.02
C ALA A 155 -5.50 -7.69 8.38
N THR A 156 -6.68 -7.77 7.77
CA THR A 156 -7.58 -8.93 7.96
C THR A 156 -7.00 -10.19 7.35
N VAL A 157 -6.40 -10.09 6.16
CA VAL A 157 -5.75 -11.24 5.50
C VAL A 157 -4.52 -11.70 6.29
N ILE A 158 -3.69 -10.76 6.78
CA ILE A 158 -2.53 -11.08 7.61
C ILE A 158 -2.96 -11.86 8.86
N ARG A 159 -3.93 -11.36 9.63
CA ARG A 159 -4.42 -12.05 10.84
C ARG A 159 -4.91 -13.46 10.53
N LEU A 160 -5.70 -13.62 9.47
CA LEU A 160 -6.20 -14.94 9.06
C LEU A 160 -5.08 -15.92 8.70
N LEU A 161 -4.02 -15.44 8.04
CA LEU A 161 -2.86 -16.27 7.69
C LEU A 161 -2.04 -16.64 8.92
N GLU A 162 -1.82 -15.70 9.84
CA GLU A 162 -1.13 -15.94 11.11
C GLU A 162 -1.87 -16.95 11.98
N ASP A 163 -3.20 -16.84 12.09
CA ASP A 163 -4.03 -17.78 12.84
C ASP A 163 -3.95 -19.21 12.26
N ARG A 164 -3.94 -19.33 10.93
CA ARG A 164 -3.78 -20.63 10.24
C ARG A 164 -2.41 -21.25 10.49
N LEU A 165 -1.35 -20.45 10.41
CA LEU A 165 0.02 -20.90 10.71
C LEU A 165 0.12 -21.40 12.15
N ALA A 166 -0.36 -20.61 13.11
CA ALA A 166 -0.33 -20.98 14.53
C ALA A 166 -1.17 -22.25 14.81
N ALA A 167 -2.29 -22.45 14.12
CA ALA A 167 -3.08 -23.67 14.22
C ALA A 167 -2.33 -24.90 13.67
N SER A 168 -1.65 -24.75 12.54
CA SER A 168 -0.83 -25.81 11.94
C SER A 168 0.35 -26.20 12.85
N GLU A 169 1.03 -25.22 13.45
CA GLU A 169 2.14 -25.46 14.37
C GLU A 169 1.68 -26.20 15.64
N ARG A 170 0.52 -25.81 16.20
CA ARG A 170 -0.06 -26.52 17.34
C ARG A 170 -0.44 -27.96 17.01
N ALA A 171 -0.97 -28.22 15.82
CA ALA A 171 -1.30 -29.57 15.38
C ALA A 171 -0.04 -30.43 15.22
N ALA A 172 1.01 -29.90 14.60
CA ALA A 172 2.28 -30.59 14.41
C ALA A 172 3.03 -30.87 15.73
N ALA A 173 2.86 -30.02 16.76
CA ALA A 173 3.45 -30.23 18.08
C ALA A 173 2.68 -31.24 18.95
N ALA A 174 1.46 -31.61 18.54
CA ALA A 174 0.61 -32.58 19.24
C ALA A 174 0.71 -34.00 18.66
N GLU A 175 1.45 -34.17 17.56
CA GLU A 175 1.80 -35.44 16.91
C GLU A 175 3.19 -35.91 17.36
#